data_AF-A0ABD5UE62-F1
#
_entry.id   AF-A0ABD5UE62-F1
#
_cell.length_a   1.000
_cell.length_b   1.000
_cell.length_c   1.000
_cell.angle_alpha   90.00
_cell.angle_beta   90.00
_cell.angle_gamma   90.00
#
_symmetry.space_group_name_H-M   'P 1'
#
loop_
_entity.id
_entity.type
_entity.pdbx_description
1 polymer ?
#
loop_
_entity_poly.entity_id
_entity_poly.type
_entity_poly.pdbx_seq_one_letter_code
_entity_poly.pdbx_strand_id
1 'polypeptide(L)' 'MAIGRYRDVPDRMDDAECAVAAAQYPEGGLVVGMGLGIGLALLFAPALVAVGPLVGSVAGFAAGRWVARRRLRQLRATR' A
#
# COMPACT_ATOMS: atom_id res chain seq x y z
N MET A 1 -1.66 -0.32 -46.78
CA MET A 1 -2.10 -0.07 -45.39
C MET A 1 -3.35 0.78 -45.45
N ALA A 2 -4.52 0.18 -45.28
CA ALA A 2 -5.75 0.95 -45.15
C ALA A 2 -5.70 1.64 -43.80
N ILE A 3 -5.44 2.95 -43.78
CA ILE A 3 -5.60 3.77 -42.58
C ILE A 3 -7.11 3.84 -42.38
N GLY A 4 -7.63 2.87 -41.63
CA GLY A 4 -9.02 2.86 -41.16
C GLY A 4 -9.27 4.13 -40.37
N ARG A 5 -10.42 4.75 -40.60
CA ARG A 5 -10.86 5.96 -39.92
C ARG A 5 -11.06 5.65 -38.44
N TYR A 6 -10.08 5.94 -37.60
CA TYR A 6 -10.20 5.84 -36.15
C TYR A 6 -11.38 6.68 -35.68
N ARG A 7 -12.29 6.07 -34.93
CA ARG A 7 -13.51 6.73 -34.45
C ARG A 7 -13.26 7.28 -33.05
N ASP A 8 -13.58 8.56 -32.86
CA ASP A 8 -13.40 9.25 -31.57
C ASP A 8 -14.69 9.27 -30.71
N VAL A 9 -15.76 8.60 -31.15
CA VAL A 9 -17.04 8.55 -30.42
C VAL A 9 -17.18 7.18 -29.74
N PRO A 10 -17.16 7.10 -28.40
CA PRO A 10 -17.05 5.82 -27.66
C PRO A 10 -18.11 4.77 -27.99
N ASP A 11 -19.34 5.20 -28.28
CA ASP A 11 -20.47 4.33 -28.64
C ASP A 11 -20.36 3.75 -30.06
N ARG A 12 -19.40 4.22 -30.87
CA ARG A 12 -19.14 3.76 -32.24
C ARG A 12 -17.79 3.08 -32.39
N MET A 13 -17.00 3.02 -31.33
CA MET A 13 -15.70 2.36 -31.30
C MET A 13 -15.89 0.85 -31.26
N ASP A 14 -15.06 0.13 -32.00
CA ASP A 14 -14.94 -1.32 -31.79
C ASP A 14 -14.05 -1.63 -30.57
N ASP A 15 -14.03 -2.90 -30.14
CA ASP A 15 -13.27 -3.31 -28.95
C ASP A 15 -11.76 -3.02 -29.08
N ALA A 16 -11.23 -3.02 -30.30
CA ALA A 16 -9.82 -2.73 -30.55
C ALA A 16 -9.52 -1.23 -30.46
N GLU A 17 -10.39 -0.39 -31.04
CA GLU A 17 -10.33 1.07 -30.93
C GLU A 17 -10.46 1.50 -29.45
N CYS A 18 -11.39 0.90 -28.70
CA CYS A 18 -11.56 1.11 -27.26
C CYS A 18 -10.29 0.75 -26.46
N ALA A 19 -9.65 -0.37 -26.77
CA ALA A 19 -8.42 -0.78 -26.10
C ALA A 19 -7.26 0.21 -26.37
N VAL A 20 -7.15 0.71 -27.60
CA VAL A 20 -6.16 1.73 -27.98
C VAL A 20 -6.45 3.06 -27.27
N ALA A 21 -7.70 3.51 -27.23
CA ALA A 21 -8.09 4.71 -26.50
C ALA A 21 -7.82 4.59 -25.00
N ALA A 22 -8.17 3.47 -24.38
CA ALA A 22 -7.93 3.23 -22.96
C ALA A 22 -6.42 3.25 -22.62
N ALA A 23 -5.57 2.77 -23.53
CA ALA A 23 -4.12 2.86 -23.36
C ALA A 23 -3.57 4.29 -23.50
N GLN A 24 -4.23 5.15 -24.29
CA GLN A 24 -3.85 6.56 -24.47
C GLN A 24 -4.32 7.47 -23.34
N TYR A 25 -5.42 7.13 -22.66
CA TYR A 25 -6.01 7.91 -21.58
C TYR A 25 -5.96 7.14 -20.24
N PRO A 26 -4.78 7.00 -19.62
CA PRO A 26 -4.59 6.21 -18.40
C PRO A 26 -5.19 6.84 -17.13
N GLU A 27 -5.80 8.03 -17.24
CA GLU A 27 -6.38 8.80 -16.14
C GLU A 27 -7.36 7.97 -15.30
N GLY A 28 -8.13 7.09 -15.93
CA GLY A 28 -9.04 6.17 -15.23
C GLY A 28 -8.30 5.23 -14.28
N GLY A 29 -7.13 4.72 -14.67
CA GLY A 29 -6.28 3.88 -13.82
C GLY A 29 -5.70 4.65 -12.64
N LEU A 30 -5.34 5.92 -12.84
CA LEU A 30 -4.85 6.79 -11.78
C LEU A 30 -5.93 7.08 -10.72
N VAL A 31 -7.16 7.40 -11.16
CA VAL A 31 -8.30 7.62 -10.27
C VAL A 31 -8.63 6.36 -9.47
N VAL A 32 -8.66 5.20 -10.12
CA VAL A 32 -8.92 3.91 -9.45
C VAL A 32 -7.80 3.60 -8.43
N GLY A 33 -6.54 3.75 -8.83
CA GLY A 33 -5.40 3.54 -7.94
C GLY A 33 -5.41 4.45 -6.72
N MET A 34 -5.73 5.74 -6.92
CA MET A 34 -5.85 6.70 -5.84
C MET A 34 -7.01 6.35 -4.89
N GLY A 35 -8.17 6.02 -5.44
CA GLY A 35 -9.33 5.60 -4.67
C GLY A 35 -9.05 4.35 -3.81
N LEU A 36 -8.38 3.35 -4.39
CA LEU A 36 -7.95 2.15 -3.67
C LEU A 36 -6.96 2.47 -2.56
N GLY A 37 -5.95 3.30 -2.84
CA GLY A 37 -4.95 3.71 -1.84
C GLY A 37 -5.59 4.40 -0.64
N ILE A 38 -6.47 5.37 -0.89
CA ILE A 38 -7.21 6.09 0.16
C ILE A 38 -8.13 5.14 0.93
N GLY A 39 -8.89 4.30 0.22
CA GLY A 39 -9.82 3.36 0.83
C GLY A 39 -9.12 2.36 1.75
N LEU A 40 -7.99 1.78 1.31
CA LEU A 40 -7.18 0.89 2.13
C LEU A 40 -6.61 1.63 3.35
N ALA A 41 -6.08 2.84 3.17
CA ALA A 41 -5.56 3.62 4.28
C ALA A 41 -6.62 3.89 5.34
N LEU A 42 -7.83 4.30 4.93
CA LEU A 42 -8.95 4.53 5.83
C LEU A 42 -9.44 3.25 6.52
N LEU A 43 -9.40 2.11 5.82
CA LEU A 43 -9.78 0.83 6.39
C LEU A 43 -8.81 0.37 7.48
N PHE A 44 -7.50 0.52 7.25
CA PHE A 44 -6.47 0.02 8.16
C PHE A 44 -6.04 1.02 9.24
N ALA A 45 -6.24 2.32 9.05
CA ALA A 45 -5.83 3.34 10.01
C ALA A 45 -6.44 3.13 11.42
N PRO A 46 -7.75 2.85 11.59
CA PRO A 46 -8.33 2.58 12.91
C PRO A 46 -7.70 1.37 13.58
N ALA A 47 -7.46 0.29 12.83
CA ALA A 47 -6.82 -0.91 13.35
C ALA A 47 -5.37 -0.62 13.78
N LEU A 48 -4.63 0.16 13.01
CA LEU A 48 -3.27 0.55 13.34
C LEU A 48 -3.22 1.42 14.60
N VAL A 49 -4.16 2.35 14.77
CA VAL A 49 -4.25 3.21 15.96
C VAL A 49 -4.70 2.42 17.19
N ALA A 50 -5.60 1.46 17.04
CA ALA A 50 -6.09 0.65 18.16
C ALA A 50 -5.08 -0.42 18.60
N VAL A 51 -4.46 -1.12 17.65
CA VAL A 51 -3.59 -2.27 17.91
C VAL A 51 -2.11 -1.86 18.01
N GLY A 52 -1.72 -0.81 17.32
CA GLY A 52 -0.34 -0.30 17.30
C GLY A 52 0.25 -0.05 18.69
N PRO A 53 -0.46 0.65 19.60
CA PRO A 53 0.03 0.85 20.97
C PRO A 53 0.22 -0.45 21.75
N LEU A 54 -0.65 -1.44 21.55
CA LEU A 54 -0.55 -2.75 22.21
C LEU A 54 0.68 -3.51 21.70
N VAL A 55 0.86 -3.58 20.37
CA VAL A 55 2.02 -4.23 19.76
C VAL A 55 3.32 -3.50 20.15
N GLY A 56 3.32 -2.16 20.09
CA GLY A 56 4.46 -1.33 20.43
C GLY A 56 4.87 -1.46 21.90
N SER A 57 3.90 -1.50 22.82
CA SER A 57 4.18 -1.66 24.25
C SER A 57 4.74 -3.05 24.58
N VAL A 58 4.17 -4.12 24.02
CA VAL A 58 4.68 -5.49 24.20
C VAL A 58 6.09 -5.62 23.62
N ALA A 59 6.30 -5.13 22.39
CA ALA A 59 7.60 -5.17 21.74
C ALA A 59 8.65 -4.36 22.51
N GLY A 60 8.29 -3.15 22.95
CA GLY A 60 9.17 -2.28 23.74
C GLY A 60 9.56 -2.91 25.07
N PHE A 61 8.60 -3.50 25.79
CA PHE A 61 8.88 -4.20 27.04
C PHE A 61 9.81 -5.40 26.84
N ALA A 62 9.53 -6.23 25.83
CA ALA A 62 10.35 -7.40 25.52
C ALA A 62 11.79 -7.00 25.15
N ALA A 63 11.96 -5.97 24.32
CA ALA A 63 13.26 -5.43 23.94
C ALA A 63 14.02 -4.90 25.18
N GLY A 64 13.36 -4.08 26.01
CA GLY A 64 13.95 -3.57 27.24
C GLY A 64 14.38 -4.69 28.21
N ARG A 65 13.53 -5.71 28.37
CA ARG A 65 13.83 -6.88 29.20
C ARG A 65 15.00 -7.70 28.66
N TRP A 66 15.11 -7.83 27.35
CA TRP A 66 16.25 -8.50 26.71
C TRP A 66 17.55 -7.73 26.95
N VAL A 67 17.55 -6.41 26.74
CA VAL A 67 18.72 -5.55 27.01
C VAL A 67 19.15 -5.64 28.47
N ALA A 68 18.20 -5.54 29.41
CA ALA A 68 18.49 -5.64 30.84
C ALA A 68 19.14 -6.99 31.19
N ARG A 69 18.58 -8.10 30.68
CA ARG A 69 19.14 -9.46 30.89
C ARG A 69 20.55 -9.58 30.31
N ARG A 70 20.82 -8.99 29.15
CA ARG A 70 22.15 -9.02 28.52
C ARG A 70 23.16 -8.25 29.36
N ARG A 71 22.80 -7.05 29.82
CA ARG A 71 23.68 -6.21 30.64
C ARG A 71 23.98 -6.83 32.01
N LEU A 72 22.99 -7.46 32.64
CA LEU A 72 23.20 -8.20 33.90
C LEU A 72 24.14 -9.40 33.73
N ARG A 73 24.05 -10.13 32.60
CA ARG A 73 24.98 -11.23 32.31
C ARG A 73 26.41 -10.74 32.15
N GLN A 74 26.61 -9.61 31.45
CA GLN A 74 27.94 -9.00 31.31
C GLN A 74 28.52 -8.62 32.66
N LEU A 75 27.76 -7.90 33.50
CA LEU A 75 28.22 -7.48 34.82
C LEU A 75 28.57 -8.65 35.75
N ARG A 76 27.85 -9.78 35.64
CA ARG A 76 28.15 -10.99 36.41
C ARG A 76 29.35 -11.77 35.88
N ALA A 77 29.69 -11.63 34.60
CA ALA A 77 30.87 -12.26 34.01
C ALA A 77 32.17 -11.48 34.29
N THR A 78 32.05 -10.19 34.66
CA THR A 78 33.19 -9.31 35.01
C THR A 78 33.48 -9.28 36.52
N ARG A 79 32.67 -9.94 37.34
CA ARG A 79 32.81 -10.01 38.80
C ARG A 79 33.19 -11.41 39.23
#